data_AF-A0A2V8LBI7-F1
#
_entry.id   AF-A0A2V8LBI7-F1
#
_cell.length_a   1.000
_cell.length_b   1.000
_cell.length_c   1.000
_cell.angle_alpha   90.00
_cell.angle_beta   90.00
_cell.angle_gamma   90.00
#
_symmetry.space_group_name_H-M   'P 1'
#
loop_
_entity.id
_entity.type
_entity.pdbx_description
1 polymer ?
#
loop_
_entity_poly.entity_id
_entity_poly.type
_entity_poly.pdbx_seq_one_letter_code
_entity_poly.pdbx_strand_id
1 'polypeptide(L)'
;MLLRRTKRGIPKARAKSSGLLLDISQGEAEDDTMAKDDRDILELLKQELSFIEKGGYGRSVRAPWLPKSLFQDSLTCLNYGYPYRAHPCAECHLIEFVGPDDRSQTVPCHFIPLNEAGKTIEELEMDGDEARTENAVKSWLEGKISQLEAERSKTFWQNVD
;
A
#
# COMPACT_ATOMS: atom_id res chain seq x y z
N MET A 1 14.93 33.07 -61.32
CA MET A 1 14.50 34.40 -61.86
C MET A 1 13.12 34.70 -61.33
N LEU A 2 12.95 35.91 -60.81
CA LEU A 2 11.73 36.49 -60.22
C LEU A 2 10.61 36.69 -61.25
N LEU A 3 9.36 36.78 -60.77
CA LEU A 3 8.35 37.84 -61.05
C LEU A 3 6.99 37.40 -60.42
N ARG A 4 6.64 37.80 -59.20
CA ARG A 4 5.84 39.00 -58.83
C ARG A 4 4.67 39.36 -59.77
N ARG A 5 3.44 39.32 -59.22
CA ARG A 5 2.27 40.22 -59.43
C ARG A 5 1.06 39.59 -58.69
N THR A 6 0.09 40.25 -58.04
CA THR A 6 -0.21 41.64 -57.63
C THR A 6 -1.41 41.59 -56.67
N LYS A 7 -1.53 42.60 -55.82
CA LYS A 7 -2.57 42.86 -54.80
C LYS A 7 -4.00 43.01 -55.36
N ARG A 8 -5.00 42.73 -54.52
CA ARG A 8 -6.37 43.32 -54.39
C ARG A 8 -7.07 42.47 -53.31
N GLY A 9 -7.79 42.90 -52.27
CA GLY A 9 -8.39 44.16 -51.80
C GLY A 9 -9.46 43.71 -50.78
N ILE A 10 -9.56 44.39 -49.63
CA ILE A 10 -10.31 44.02 -48.41
C ILE A 10 -11.83 44.23 -48.59
N PRO A 11 -12.72 43.60 -47.79
CA PRO A 11 -13.33 44.42 -46.73
C PRO A 11 -13.44 43.74 -45.36
N LYS A 12 -13.40 44.61 -44.35
CA LYS A 12 -13.54 44.37 -42.92
C LYS A 12 -14.98 43.94 -42.59
N ALA A 13 -15.12 42.91 -41.76
CA ALA A 13 -16.30 42.72 -40.91
C ALA A 13 -15.85 42.84 -39.45
N ARG A 14 -16.47 43.80 -38.76
CA ARG A 14 -16.22 44.19 -37.37
C ARG A 14 -17.14 43.35 -36.49
N ALA A 15 -16.59 42.43 -35.71
CA ALA A 15 -17.31 41.80 -34.60
C ALA A 15 -16.73 42.34 -33.29
N LYS A 16 -17.55 43.08 -32.53
CA LYS A 16 -17.32 43.45 -31.14
C LYS A 16 -18.12 42.48 -30.28
N SER A 17 -17.47 41.78 -29.36
CA SER A 17 -17.98 41.40 -28.02
C SER A 17 -16.96 40.44 -27.41
N SER A 18 -16.22 40.81 -26.37
CA SER A 18 -16.63 40.91 -24.96
C SER A 18 -16.48 39.56 -24.25
N GLY A 19 -15.65 39.55 -23.20
CA GLY A 19 -15.40 38.41 -22.29
C GLY A 19 -14.37 37.44 -22.87
N LEU A 20 -13.40 36.89 -22.14
CA LEU A 20 -13.16 36.88 -20.70
C LEU A 20 -11.69 36.45 -20.57
N LEU A 21 -10.87 37.19 -19.81
CA LEU A 21 -9.60 36.68 -19.31
C LEU A 21 -9.94 35.51 -18.39
N LEU A 22 -9.39 34.32 -18.66
CA LEU A 22 -9.27 33.29 -17.65
C LEU A 22 -7.79 33.18 -17.34
N ASP A 23 -7.43 33.88 -16.26
CA ASP A 23 -6.22 33.69 -15.49
C ASP A 23 -6.08 32.21 -15.15
N ILE A 24 -5.02 31.59 -15.64
CA ILE A 24 -4.61 30.25 -15.22
C ILE A 24 -3.92 30.43 -13.88
N SER A 25 -4.72 30.58 -12.83
CA SER A 25 -4.28 30.37 -11.46
C SER A 25 -4.06 28.87 -11.30
N GLN A 26 -2.80 28.44 -11.41
CA GLN A 26 -2.41 27.09 -11.00
C GLN A 26 -2.66 27.00 -9.49
N GLY A 27 -3.76 26.32 -9.15
CA GLY A 27 -4.13 25.97 -7.81
C GLY A 27 -3.03 25.13 -7.17
N GLU A 28 -2.64 25.59 -5.98
CA GLU A 28 -2.67 24.81 -4.75
C GLU A 28 -2.21 23.35 -4.93
N ALA A 29 -0.96 23.10 -4.55
CA ALA A 29 -0.53 21.78 -4.13
C ALA A 29 -1.45 21.33 -2.99
N GLU A 30 -2.46 20.53 -3.32
CA GLU A 30 -3.20 19.75 -2.36
C GLU A 30 -2.17 18.82 -1.69
N ASP A 31 -1.86 19.14 -0.44
CA ASP A 31 -1.24 18.25 0.52
C ASP A 31 -2.21 17.09 0.73
N ASP A 32 -2.20 16.13 -0.19
CA ASP A 32 -2.83 14.82 -0.07
C ASP A 32 -2.14 14.11 1.11
N THR A 33 -2.56 14.43 2.32
CA THR A 33 -2.42 13.51 3.45
C THR A 33 -3.28 12.30 3.08
N MET A 34 -2.70 11.37 2.31
CA MET A 34 -3.32 10.11 1.94
C MET A 34 -3.92 9.50 3.19
N ALA A 35 -5.21 9.19 3.16
CA ALA A 35 -5.94 8.70 4.32
C ALA A 35 -5.31 7.39 4.78
N LYS A 36 -4.53 7.45 5.87
CA LYS A 36 -3.89 6.27 6.44
C LYS A 36 -4.97 5.37 7.04
N ASP A 37 -4.73 4.07 6.99
CA ASP A 37 -5.51 3.07 7.71
C ASP A 37 -5.65 3.49 9.18
N ASP A 38 -6.89 3.53 9.68
CA ASP A 38 -7.25 4.02 11.01
C ASP A 38 -7.37 2.88 12.03
N ARG A 39 -7.21 1.63 11.58
CA ARG A 39 -7.27 0.44 12.43
C ARG A 39 -6.11 0.42 13.42
N ASP A 40 -6.31 -0.28 14.53
CA ASP A 40 -5.23 -0.46 15.50
C ASP A 40 -4.24 -1.54 15.01
N ILE A 41 -2.99 -1.15 14.75
CA ILE A 41 -1.96 -2.08 14.24
C ILE A 41 -1.72 -3.28 15.16
N LEU A 42 -1.76 -3.10 16.49
CA LEU A 42 -1.54 -4.19 17.42
C LEU A 42 -2.69 -5.21 17.34
N GLU A 43 -3.93 -4.73 17.32
CA GLU A 43 -5.10 -5.60 17.19
C GLU A 43 -5.13 -6.30 15.82
N LEU A 44 -4.71 -5.61 14.75
CA LEU A 44 -4.61 -6.19 13.42
C LEU A 44 -3.58 -7.33 13.36
N LEU A 45 -2.38 -7.15 13.94
CA LEU A 45 -1.39 -8.24 14.01
C LEU A 45 -1.86 -9.42 14.87
N LYS A 46 -2.59 -9.16 15.98
CA LYS A 46 -3.19 -10.23 16.81
C LYS A 46 -4.25 -11.01 16.04
N GLN A 47 -5.07 -10.33 15.25
CA GLN A 47 -6.08 -10.97 14.40
C GLN A 47 -5.42 -11.85 13.33
N GLU A 48 -4.34 -11.35 12.71
CA GLU A 48 -3.57 -12.14 11.75
C GLU A 48 -2.99 -13.40 12.40
N LEU A 49 -2.34 -13.27 13.56
CA LEU A 49 -1.76 -14.41 14.27
C LEU A 49 -2.84 -15.46 14.55
N SER A 50 -3.98 -15.02 15.10
CA SER A 50 -5.12 -15.91 15.36
C SER A 50 -5.68 -16.56 14.09
N PHE A 51 -5.67 -15.84 12.96
CA PHE A 51 -6.09 -16.37 11.67
C PHE A 51 -5.18 -17.49 11.19
N ILE A 52 -3.85 -17.32 11.28
CA ILE A 52 -2.89 -18.37 10.92
C ILE A 52 -3.03 -19.58 11.84
N GLU A 53 -3.11 -19.39 13.16
CA GLU A 53 -3.25 -20.48 14.14
C GLU A 53 -4.49 -21.33 13.93
N LYS A 54 -5.58 -20.72 13.44
CA LYS A 54 -6.83 -21.41 13.09
C LYS A 54 -6.79 -22.08 11.71
N GLY A 55 -5.65 -22.05 11.03
CA GLY A 55 -5.46 -22.63 9.70
C GLY A 55 -6.05 -21.78 8.57
N GLY A 56 -6.11 -20.45 8.74
CA GLY A 56 -6.71 -19.53 7.76
C GLY A 56 -6.08 -19.59 6.36
N TYR A 57 -4.80 -19.94 6.27
CA TYR A 57 -4.07 -20.15 5.02
C TYR A 57 -3.99 -21.60 4.55
N GLY A 58 -4.59 -22.54 5.30
CA GLY A 58 -4.63 -23.94 4.91
C GLY A 58 -5.24 -24.16 3.52
N ARG A 59 -4.79 -25.20 2.81
CA ARG A 59 -5.26 -25.50 1.45
C ARG A 59 -6.78 -25.60 1.39
N SER A 60 -7.37 -24.81 0.50
CA SER A 60 -8.79 -24.91 0.18
C SER A 60 -9.09 -26.28 -0.44
N VAL A 61 -10.10 -26.98 0.08
CA VAL A 61 -10.58 -28.24 -0.52
C VAL A 61 -11.12 -28.03 -1.95
N ARG A 62 -11.62 -26.82 -2.24
CA ARG A 62 -12.16 -26.47 -3.57
C ARG A 62 -11.09 -26.05 -4.56
N ALA A 63 -9.96 -25.53 -4.08
CA ALA A 63 -8.85 -25.09 -4.92
C ALA A 63 -7.49 -25.38 -4.25
N PRO A 64 -7.08 -26.66 -4.12
CA PRO A 64 -5.83 -27.01 -3.44
C PRO A 64 -4.56 -26.55 -4.17
N TRP A 65 -4.68 -26.24 -5.46
CA TRP A 65 -3.57 -25.79 -6.32
C TRP A 65 -3.33 -24.28 -6.25
N LEU A 66 -4.24 -23.52 -5.65
CA LEU A 66 -4.11 -22.06 -5.54
C LEU A 66 -3.41 -21.75 -4.21
N PRO A 67 -2.13 -21.31 -4.22
CA PRO A 67 -1.46 -20.90 -3.01
C PRO A 67 -2.17 -19.68 -2.42
N LYS A 68 -2.10 -19.55 -1.10
CA LYS A 68 -2.58 -18.38 -0.38
C LYS A 68 -1.44 -17.43 -0.14
N SER A 69 -1.68 -16.14 -0.39
CA SER A 69 -0.70 -15.08 -0.20
C SER A 69 -0.84 -14.52 1.21
N LEU A 70 0.25 -14.62 1.97
CA LEU A 70 0.30 -14.17 3.36
C LEU A 70 0.05 -12.65 3.43
N PHE A 71 -0.74 -12.25 4.43
CA PHE A 71 -1.34 -10.92 4.60
C PHE A 71 -2.33 -10.48 3.51
N GLN A 72 -2.13 -10.80 2.22
CA GLN A 72 -3.03 -10.38 1.15
C GLN A 72 -4.39 -11.09 1.19
N ASP A 73 -4.39 -12.37 1.55
CA ASP A 73 -5.57 -13.22 1.63
C ASP A 73 -6.24 -13.22 3.02
N SER A 74 -5.98 -12.19 3.84
CA SER A 74 -6.61 -11.99 5.14
C SER A 74 -7.11 -10.56 5.34
N LEU A 75 -7.88 -10.34 6.41
CA LEU A 75 -8.41 -9.02 6.78
C LEU A 75 -7.32 -7.99 7.14
N THR A 76 -6.07 -8.43 7.30
CA THR A 76 -4.93 -7.55 7.47
C THR A 76 -4.74 -6.64 6.26
N CYS A 77 -4.85 -7.20 5.05
CA CYS A 77 -4.74 -6.41 3.83
C CYS A 77 -5.94 -5.46 3.67
N LEU A 78 -5.63 -4.16 3.54
CA LEU A 78 -6.62 -3.12 3.26
C LEU A 78 -7.40 -3.36 1.96
N ASN A 79 -6.82 -4.14 1.03
CA ASN A 79 -7.43 -4.50 -0.25
C ASN A 79 -8.09 -5.88 -0.26
N TYR A 80 -8.19 -6.58 0.88
CA TYR A 80 -8.82 -7.89 0.92
C TYR A 80 -10.29 -7.81 0.47
N GLY A 81 -10.67 -8.69 -0.46
CA GLY A 81 -12.00 -8.69 -1.07
C GLY A 81 -12.23 -7.63 -2.17
N TYR A 82 -11.24 -6.78 -2.47
CA TYR A 82 -11.31 -5.78 -3.54
C TYR A 82 -10.49 -6.20 -4.77
N PRO A 83 -11.14 -6.67 -5.86
CA PRO A 83 -10.42 -7.21 -7.02
C PRO A 83 -9.54 -6.19 -7.74
N TYR A 84 -9.83 -4.89 -7.61
CA TYR A 84 -9.10 -3.81 -8.27
C TYR A 84 -8.10 -3.08 -7.37
N ARG A 85 -7.84 -3.58 -6.15
CA ARG A 85 -6.96 -2.95 -5.14
C ARG A 85 -7.27 -1.45 -4.97
N ALA A 86 -8.43 -1.17 -4.38
CA ALA A 86 -8.95 0.19 -4.23
C ALA A 86 -8.03 1.15 -3.44
N HIS A 87 -7.14 0.61 -2.60
CA HIS A 87 -6.25 1.38 -1.73
C HIS A 87 -4.78 1.16 -2.05
N PRO A 88 -3.94 2.22 -2.11
CA PRO A 88 -2.50 2.07 -2.21
C PRO A 88 -1.93 1.43 -0.94
N CYS A 89 -0.92 0.57 -1.11
CA CYS A 89 -0.27 -0.11 0.02
C CYS A 89 0.41 0.86 1.00
N ALA A 90 0.71 2.10 0.57
CA ALA A 90 1.26 3.15 1.42
C ALA A 90 0.30 3.61 2.53
N GLU A 91 -1.01 3.38 2.38
CA GLU A 91 -2.02 3.65 3.42
C GLU A 91 -2.06 2.55 4.48
N CYS A 92 -1.60 1.34 4.17
CA CYS A 92 -1.68 0.17 5.06
C CYS A 92 -0.60 0.23 6.15
N HIS A 93 -0.95 -0.14 7.39
CA HIS A 93 0.01 -0.18 8.50
C HIS A 93 1.23 -1.08 8.26
N LEU A 94 1.09 -2.14 7.47
CA LEU A 94 2.20 -3.05 7.19
C LEU A 94 3.37 -2.38 6.46
N ILE A 95 3.15 -1.24 5.79
CA ILE A 95 4.20 -0.54 5.06
C ILE A 95 5.35 -0.08 5.96
N GLU A 96 5.08 0.16 7.24
CA GLU A 96 6.10 0.57 8.21
C GLU A 96 7.11 -0.55 8.50
N PHE A 97 6.75 -1.81 8.24
CA PHE A 97 7.62 -2.97 8.41
C PHE A 97 8.40 -3.33 7.14
N VAL A 98 8.15 -2.63 6.03
CA VAL A 98 8.83 -2.85 4.76
C VAL A 98 10.04 -1.92 4.64
N GLY A 99 11.17 -2.47 4.19
CA GLY A 99 12.37 -1.71 3.89
C GLY A 99 12.09 -0.59 2.89
N PRO A 100 12.71 0.61 3.02
CA PRO A 100 12.39 1.76 2.16
C PRO A 100 12.44 1.48 0.66
N ASP A 101 13.44 0.70 0.23
CA ASP A 101 13.67 0.37 -1.18
C ASP A 101 12.58 -0.55 -1.76
N ASP A 102 11.88 -1.30 -0.91
CA ASP A 102 10.85 -2.26 -1.31
C ASP A 102 9.42 -1.70 -1.22
N ARG A 103 9.25 -0.47 -0.70
CA ARG A 103 7.92 0.15 -0.53
C ARG A 103 7.23 0.44 -1.86
N SER A 104 7.98 0.57 -2.95
CA SER A 104 7.44 0.79 -4.30
C SER A 104 7.08 -0.49 -5.04
N GLN A 105 7.31 -1.67 -4.45
CA GLN A 105 6.97 -2.95 -5.09
C GLN A 105 5.44 -3.10 -5.23
N THR A 106 5.00 -3.98 -6.15
CA THR A 106 3.56 -4.25 -6.34
C THR A 106 2.90 -4.81 -5.08
N VAL A 107 3.65 -5.62 -4.33
CA VAL A 107 3.23 -6.23 -3.07
C VAL A 107 4.29 -5.96 -1.99
N PRO A 108 4.34 -4.74 -1.43
CA PRO A 108 5.40 -4.36 -0.49
C PRO A 108 5.43 -5.25 0.76
N CYS A 109 4.26 -5.68 1.25
CA CYS A 109 4.17 -6.51 2.46
C CYS A 109 4.87 -7.88 2.33
N HIS A 110 5.17 -8.37 1.11
CA HIS A 110 5.96 -9.59 0.93
C HIS A 110 7.46 -9.39 1.19
N PHE A 111 7.92 -8.14 1.26
CA PHE A 111 9.31 -7.78 1.56
C PHE A 111 9.54 -7.49 3.05
N ILE A 112 8.57 -7.81 3.92
CA ILE A 112 8.77 -7.73 5.37
C ILE A 112 9.81 -8.76 5.77
N PRO A 113 10.93 -8.37 6.41
CA PRO A 113 11.92 -9.31 6.91
C PRO A 113 11.39 -10.02 8.15
N LEU A 114 11.44 -11.36 8.15
CA LEU A 114 10.83 -12.19 9.18
C LEU A 114 11.82 -12.71 10.23
N ASN A 115 13.12 -12.65 9.98
CA ASN A 115 14.14 -13.20 10.88
C ASN A 115 15.44 -12.39 10.85
N GLU A 116 16.39 -12.79 11.71
CA GLU A 116 17.69 -12.12 11.85
C GLU A 116 18.53 -12.13 10.57
N ALA A 117 18.32 -13.11 9.69
CA ALA A 117 18.99 -13.16 8.39
C ALA A 117 18.35 -12.20 7.36
N GLY A 118 17.27 -11.52 7.73
CA GLY A 118 16.55 -10.60 6.86
C GLY A 118 15.68 -11.28 5.81
N LYS A 119 15.48 -12.61 5.88
CA LYS A 119 14.68 -13.29 4.86
C LYS A 119 13.25 -12.78 4.85
N THR A 120 12.75 -12.47 3.66
CA THR A 120 11.41 -11.93 3.47
C THR A 120 10.37 -13.03 3.26
N ILE A 121 9.08 -12.66 3.25
CA ILE A 121 7.99 -13.59 2.89
C ILE A 121 8.21 -14.08 1.47
N GLU A 122 8.50 -13.19 0.52
CA GLU A 122 8.72 -13.54 -0.89
C GLU A 122 9.80 -14.61 -1.04
N GLU A 123 10.96 -14.40 -0.41
CA GLU A 123 12.07 -15.36 -0.48
C GLU A 123 11.72 -16.73 0.10
N LEU A 124 10.95 -16.76 1.19
CA LEU A 124 10.52 -18.02 1.82
C LEU A 124 9.40 -18.72 1.01
N GLU A 125 8.49 -17.97 0.39
CA GLU A 125 7.49 -18.53 -0.52
C GLU A 125 8.16 -19.16 -1.76
N MET A 126 9.24 -18.55 -2.27
CA MET A 126 10.04 -19.11 -3.38
C MET A 126 10.74 -20.43 -3.02
N ASP A 127 11.08 -20.66 -1.75
CA ASP A 127 11.63 -21.94 -1.26
C ASP A 127 10.58 -23.07 -1.35
N GLY A 128 9.28 -22.75 -1.50
CA GLY A 128 8.19 -23.71 -1.72
C GLY A 128 7.71 -24.46 -0.47
N ASP A 129 8.18 -24.06 0.73
CA ASP A 129 7.79 -24.66 2.01
C ASP A 129 6.79 -23.74 2.74
N GLU A 130 5.51 -23.87 2.36
CA GLU A 130 4.39 -23.09 2.93
C GLU A 130 4.37 -23.16 4.46
N ALA A 131 4.59 -24.34 5.04
CA ALA A 131 4.55 -24.53 6.49
C ALA A 131 5.70 -23.78 7.18
N ARG A 132 6.90 -23.79 6.58
CA ARG A 132 8.03 -23.00 7.07
C ARG A 132 7.77 -21.51 6.98
N THR A 133 7.19 -21.03 5.87
CA THR A 133 6.85 -19.62 5.71
C THR A 133 5.79 -19.18 6.72
N GLU A 134 4.71 -19.94 6.89
CA GLU A 134 3.69 -19.66 7.92
C GLU A 134 4.28 -19.64 9.33
N ASN A 135 5.19 -20.58 9.65
CA ASN A 135 5.86 -20.59 10.95
C ASN A 135 6.77 -19.38 11.14
N ALA A 136 7.50 -18.95 10.11
CA ALA A 136 8.32 -17.74 10.17
C ALA A 136 7.46 -16.48 10.40
N VAL A 137 6.31 -16.37 9.72
CA VAL A 137 5.36 -15.27 9.94
C VAL A 137 4.77 -15.31 11.34
N LYS A 138 4.39 -16.47 11.87
CA LYS A 138 3.89 -16.60 13.26
C LYS A 138 4.92 -16.13 14.27
N SER A 139 6.16 -16.60 14.19
CA SER A 139 7.21 -16.17 15.10
C SER A 139 7.50 -14.67 14.99
N TRP A 140 7.46 -14.11 13.77
CA TRP A 140 7.59 -12.67 13.57
C TRP A 140 6.42 -11.89 14.20
N LEU A 141 5.18 -12.36 14.02
CA LEU A 141 3.98 -11.75 14.62
C LEU A 141 4.05 -11.75 16.15
N GLU A 142 4.37 -12.89 16.76
CA GLU A 142 4.51 -13.03 18.22
C GLU A 142 5.55 -12.03 18.77
N GLY A 143 6.72 -11.96 18.12
CA GLY A 143 7.77 -11.01 18.50
C GLY A 143 7.35 -9.56 18.32
N LYS A 144 6.69 -9.22 17.21
CA LYS A 144 6.24 -7.85 16.91
C LYS A 144 5.12 -7.40 17.84
N ILE A 145 4.16 -8.26 18.13
CA ILE A 145 3.07 -8.03 19.10
C ILE A 145 3.68 -7.75 20.48
N SER A 146 4.59 -8.61 20.93
CA SER A 146 5.26 -8.43 22.24
C SER A 146 6.01 -7.11 22.34
N GLN A 147 6.70 -6.71 21.27
CA GLN A 147 7.37 -5.41 21.19
C GLN A 147 6.38 -4.25 21.32
N LEU A 148 5.31 -4.25 20.53
CA LEU A 148 4.31 -3.17 20.53
C LEU A 148 3.57 -3.07 21.87
N GLU A 149 3.27 -4.19 22.53
CA GLU A 149 2.67 -4.22 23.86
C GLU A 149 3.60 -3.62 24.92
N ALA A 150 4.89 -3.95 24.87
CA ALA A 150 5.90 -3.39 25.76
C ALA A 150 6.07 -1.88 25.55
N GLU A 151 6.09 -1.42 24.29
CA GLU A 151 6.15 0.00 23.94
C GLU A 151 4.94 0.76 24.49
N ARG A 152 3.71 0.27 24.27
CA ARG A 152 2.48 0.87 24.80
C ARG A 152 2.46 0.92 26.32
N SER A 153 2.91 -0.16 26.97
CA SER A 153 2.99 -0.23 28.44
C SER A 153 3.98 0.81 28.98
N LYS A 154 5.15 0.93 28.36
CA LYS A 154 6.17 1.92 28.74
C LYS A 154 5.64 3.35 28.56
N THR A 155 5.02 3.65 27.42
CA THR A 155 4.42 4.97 27.16
C THR A 155 3.32 5.29 28.15
N PHE A 156 2.48 4.31 28.52
CA PHE A 156 1.47 4.49 29.55
C PHE A 156 2.10 4.92 30.88
N TRP A 157 3.11 4.19 31.36
CA TRP A 157 3.78 4.54 32.62
C TRP A 157 4.49 5.89 32.58
N GLN A 158 5.10 6.26 31.45
CA GLN A 158 5.76 7.57 31.29
C GLN A 158 4.80 8.77 31.32
N ASN A 159 3.51 8.56 31.05
CA ASN A 159 2.50 9.63 31.00
C ASN A 159 1.69 9.77 32.29
N VAL A 160 1.97 8.94 33.30
CA VAL A 160 1.26 8.92 34.59
C VAL A 160 2.07 9.60 35.72
N ASP A 161 3.36 9.86 35.49
CA ASP A 161 4.26 10.63 36.35
C ASP A 161 4.14 12.16 36.11
#